data_AF-A0AAP5Z371-F1
#
_entry.id   AF-A0AAP5Z371-F1
#
_cell.length_a   1.000
_cell.length_b   1.000
_cell.length_c   1.000
_cell.angle_alpha   90.00
_cell.angle_beta   90.00
_cell.angle_gamma   90.00
#
_symmetry.space_group_name_H-M   'P 1'
#
loop_
_entity.id
_entity.type
_entity.pdbx_description
1 polymer ?
#
loop_
_entity_poly.entity_id
_entity_poly.type
_entity_poly.pdbx_seq_one_letter_code
_entity_poly.pdbx_strand_id
1 'polypeptide(L)'
;GGTLIEVGFEKPANLEEIRTALDAKGFGDATVQNFGSARDVMVRLRPRDDVSGETLGNQIIGAIKEGTGESVEMRRIEFVGPNVGDELTEAGGLAILVSLICILIYVSMRFEWRLAAGAVMALAHDIIITLGVFSFLQIEVDLTIVAALLTVVGYSLNDTIVVFDRIRENFRKMR
;
A
#
# COMPACT_ATOMS: atom_id res chain seq x y z
N GLY A 1 11.67 -3.62 1.00
CA GLY A 1 11.99 -3.70 2.44
C GLY A 1 12.10 -2.30 3.02
N GLY A 2 12.22 -2.14 4.34
CA GLY A 2 12.35 -0.84 5.00
C GLY A 2 12.19 -0.91 6.52
N THR A 3 12.44 0.22 7.19
CA THR A 3 12.21 0.40 8.62
C THR A 3 11.10 1.41 8.83
N LEU A 4 10.06 1.04 9.57
CA LEU A 4 8.95 1.89 9.95
C LEU A 4 8.98 2.05 11.47
N ILE A 5 8.99 3.30 11.93
CA ILE A 5 9.04 3.63 13.36
C ILE A 5 7.88 4.57 13.65
N GLU A 6 7.06 4.21 14.61
CA GLU A 6 5.99 5.04 15.13
C GLU A 6 6.43 5.64 16.46
N VAL A 7 6.34 6.96 16.56
CA VAL A 7 6.69 7.72 17.76
C VAL A 7 5.50 8.57 18.21
N GLY A 8 5.22 8.55 19.50
CA GLY A 8 4.18 9.36 20.13
C GLY A 8 4.76 10.53 20.90
N PHE A 9 4.27 11.74 20.62
CA PHE A 9 4.60 12.98 21.30
C PHE A 9 3.52 13.37 22.31
N GLU A 10 3.90 14.10 23.37
CA GLU A 10 2.91 14.66 24.31
C GLU A 10 2.15 15.85 23.70
N LYS A 11 2.82 16.63 22.83
CA LYS A 11 2.27 17.79 22.11
C LYS A 11 2.17 17.51 20.61
N PRO A 12 1.39 18.32 19.86
CA PRO A 12 1.38 18.21 18.40
C PRO A 12 2.78 18.35 17.84
N ALA A 13 3.20 17.38 17.03
CA ALA A 13 4.56 17.27 16.53
C ALA A 13 4.77 18.22 15.32
N ASN A 14 5.91 18.91 15.30
CA ASN A 14 6.32 19.68 14.12
C ASN A 14 7.11 18.78 13.15
N LEU A 15 6.46 18.35 12.08
CA LEU A 15 7.04 17.46 11.07
C LEU A 15 8.30 18.05 10.41
N GLU A 16 8.36 19.36 10.23
CA GLU A 16 9.48 20.03 9.54
C GLU A 16 10.75 20.04 10.41
N GLU A 17 10.59 20.29 11.71
CA GLU A 17 11.69 20.20 12.69
C GLU A 17 12.22 18.77 12.79
N ILE A 18 11.33 17.78 12.87
CA ILE A 18 11.70 16.36 12.93
C ILE A 18 12.45 15.97 11.66
N ARG A 19 11.95 16.37 10.48
CA ARG A 19 12.62 16.08 9.21
C ARG A 19 14.02 16.69 9.16
N THR A 20 14.16 17.94 9.59
CA THR A 20 15.46 18.65 9.61
C THR A 20 16.44 18.01 10.59
N ALA A 21 15.97 17.59 11.77
CA ALA A 21 16.79 16.89 12.76
C ALA A 21 17.29 15.52 12.25
N LEU A 22 16.44 14.78 11.53
CA LEU A 22 16.80 13.52 10.89
C LEU A 22 17.77 13.72 9.73
N ASP A 23 17.58 14.77 8.92
CA ASP A 23 18.49 15.14 7.83
C ASP A 23 19.89 15.45 8.36
N ALA A 24 19.98 16.24 9.43
CA ALA A 24 21.25 16.62 10.08
C ALA A 24 22.03 15.42 10.65
N LYS A 25 21.34 14.31 10.94
CA LYS A 25 21.92 13.06 11.45
C LYS A 25 22.18 12.02 10.36
N GLY A 26 22.00 12.38 9.08
CA GLY A 26 22.31 11.52 7.93
C GLY A 26 21.15 10.61 7.51
N PHE A 27 19.92 10.92 7.90
CA PHE A 27 18.68 10.22 7.50
C PHE A 27 17.84 11.04 6.52
N GLY A 28 18.47 11.67 5.51
CA GLY A 28 17.76 12.52 4.54
C GLY A 28 16.79 11.83 3.59
N ASP A 29 16.76 10.50 3.63
CA ASP A 29 15.77 9.67 2.94
C ASP A 29 14.59 9.27 3.82
N ALA A 30 14.53 9.74 5.07
CA ALA A 30 13.42 9.49 5.96
C ALA A 30 12.17 10.27 5.52
N THR A 31 11.08 9.54 5.34
CA THR A 31 9.75 10.12 5.10
C THR A 31 9.03 10.23 6.44
N VAL A 32 8.68 11.46 6.83
CA VAL A 32 8.05 11.78 8.12
C VAL A 32 6.61 12.22 7.87
N GLN A 33 5.63 11.53 8.46
CA GLN A 33 4.20 11.81 8.29
C GLN A 33 3.45 11.62 9.61
N ASN A 34 2.33 12.33 9.78
CA ASN A 34 1.43 12.08 10.91
C ASN A 34 0.67 10.75 10.73
N PHE A 35 0.43 10.04 11.83
CA PHE A 35 -0.23 8.75 11.83
C PHE A 35 -1.43 8.73 12.78
N GLY A 36 -2.64 8.88 12.25
CA GLY A 36 -3.88 8.90 13.04
C GLY A 36 -4.15 10.21 13.78
N SER A 37 -3.17 10.77 14.51
CA SER A 37 -3.29 12.03 15.23
C SER A 37 -2.12 12.99 14.95
N ALA A 38 -2.26 14.27 15.29
CA ALA A 38 -1.18 15.27 15.18
C ALA A 38 -0.02 15.05 16.17
N ARG A 39 -0.16 14.08 17.09
CA ARG A 39 0.84 13.74 18.10
C ARG A 39 1.60 12.47 17.76
N ASP A 40 1.06 11.67 16.85
CA ASP A 40 1.63 10.40 16.45
C ASP A 40 2.31 10.60 15.10
N VAL A 41 3.60 10.34 15.05
CA VAL A 41 4.40 10.51 13.84
C VAL A 41 4.97 9.16 13.43
N MET A 42 4.80 8.86 12.16
CA MET A 42 5.42 7.72 11.52
C MET A 42 6.63 8.19 10.72
N VAL A 43 7.78 7.60 11.02
CA VAL A 43 9.03 7.79 10.30
C VAL A 43 9.33 6.51 9.54
N ARG A 44 9.44 6.62 8.22
CA ARG A 44 9.78 5.51 7.33
C ARG A 44 11.13 5.75 6.69
N LEU A 45 12.00 4.73 6.74
CA LEU A 45 13.31 4.76 6.12
C LEU A 45 13.47 3.61 5.14
N ARG A 46 14.26 3.88 4.09
CA ARG A 46 14.69 2.84 3.17
C ARG A 46 15.65 1.89 3.89
N PRO A 47 15.65 0.60 3.50
CA PRO A 47 16.54 -0.38 4.10
C PRO A 47 17.98 0.01 3.78
N ARG A 48 18.83 0.03 4.82
CA ARG A 48 20.27 0.19 4.70
C ARG A 48 20.91 -1.14 5.05
N ASP A 49 21.79 -1.64 4.18
CA ASP A 49 22.37 -2.98 4.30
C ASP A 49 23.24 -3.17 5.57
N ASP A 50 23.61 -2.08 6.23
CA ASP A 50 24.66 -2.05 7.26
C ASP A 50 24.14 -1.84 8.71
N VAL A 51 22.82 -1.70 8.93
CA VAL A 51 22.29 -1.34 10.26
C VAL A 51 21.01 -2.12 10.60
N SER A 52 20.98 -2.75 11.79
CA SER A 52 19.79 -3.42 12.32
C SER A 52 18.66 -2.42 12.58
N GLY A 53 17.41 -2.85 12.36
CA GLY A 53 16.20 -2.05 12.62
C GLY A 53 16.15 -1.50 14.05
N GLU A 54 16.54 -2.29 15.06
CA GLU A 54 16.55 -1.86 16.46
C GLU A 54 17.57 -0.75 16.74
N THR A 55 18.76 -0.83 16.13
CA THR A 55 19.79 0.20 16.31
C THR A 55 19.41 1.50 15.59
N LEU A 56 18.75 1.40 14.43
CA LEU A 56 18.15 2.54 13.73
C LEU A 56 17.05 3.19 14.59
N GLY A 57 16.19 2.39 15.21
CA GLY A 57 15.15 2.86 16.12
C GLY A 57 15.72 3.71 17.26
N ASN A 58 16.73 3.20 17.95
CA ASN A 58 17.38 3.92 19.05
C ASN A 58 18.10 5.20 18.58
N GLN A 59 18.77 5.16 17.43
CA GLN A 59 19.42 6.34 16.84
C GLN A 59 18.41 7.42 16.47
N ILE A 60 17.24 7.02 15.96
CA ILE A 60 16.16 7.95 15.59
C ILE A 60 15.51 8.58 16.82
N ILE A 61 15.24 7.79 17.87
CA ILE A 61 14.78 8.38 19.15
C ILE A 61 15.82 9.38 19.68
N GLY A 62 17.10 9.04 19.63
CA GLY A 62 18.18 9.93 20.04
C GLY A 62 18.22 11.23 19.23
N ALA A 63 18.13 11.12 17.90
CA ALA A 63 18.09 12.26 16.99
C ALA A 63 16.88 13.17 17.23
N ILE A 64 15.70 12.58 17.45
CA ILE A 64 14.48 13.34 17.73
C ILE A 64 14.56 14.00 19.12
N LYS A 65 15.08 13.32 20.14
CA LYS A 65 15.28 13.92 21.48
C LYS A 65 16.26 15.09 21.45
N GLU A 66 17.38 14.95 20.74
CA GLU A 66 18.38 16.02 20.61
C GLU A 66 17.89 17.19 19.76
N GLY A 67 17.13 16.93 18.70
CA GLY A 67 16.65 17.95 17.77
C GLY A 67 15.44 18.73 18.26
N THR A 68 14.50 18.05 18.93
CA THR A 68 13.21 18.65 19.35
C THR A 68 13.18 19.00 20.84
N GLY A 69 14.09 18.46 21.65
CA GLY A 69 14.13 18.66 23.10
C GLY A 69 12.96 18.01 23.87
N GLU A 70 12.04 17.34 23.17
CA GLU A 70 10.89 16.66 23.76
C GLU A 70 11.15 15.15 23.94
N SER A 71 10.64 14.59 25.04
CA SER A 71 10.66 13.16 25.27
C SER A 71 9.60 12.48 24.43
N VAL A 72 10.04 11.67 23.46
CA VAL A 72 9.19 10.86 22.59
C VAL A 72 9.14 9.42 23.10
N GLU A 73 7.96 8.82 23.03
CA GLU A 73 7.74 7.40 23.32
C GLU A 73 7.70 6.61 22.00
N MET A 74 8.52 5.58 21.86
CA MET A 74 8.43 4.68 20.71
C MET A 74 7.22 3.77 20.90
N ARG A 75 6.27 3.84 19.97
CA ARG A 75 5.03 3.06 20.00
C ARG A 75 5.22 1.71 19.31
N ARG A 76 5.88 1.71 18.15
CA ARG A 76 6.05 0.54 17.30
C ARG A 76 7.29 0.69 16.45
N ILE A 77 7.99 -0.43 16.22
CA ILE A 77 9.04 -0.53 15.23
C ILE A 77 8.81 -1.77 14.38
N GLU A 78 8.85 -1.58 13.07
CA GLU A 78 8.77 -2.65 12.09
C GLU A 78 9.97 -2.60 11.18
N PHE A 79 10.61 -3.75 11.02
CA PHE A 79 11.76 -3.89 10.15
C PHE A 79 11.51 -5.03 9.18
N VAL A 80 11.57 -4.72 7.89
CA VAL A 80 11.53 -5.70 6.81
C VAL A 80 12.83 -5.62 6.05
N GLY A 81 13.64 -6.67 6.14
CA GLY A 81 14.93 -6.75 5.44
C GLY A 81 14.76 -6.63 3.91
N PRO A 82 15.79 -6.14 3.19
CA PRO A 82 15.73 -5.94 1.74
C PRO A 82 15.38 -7.24 0.99
N ASN A 83 16.07 -8.35 1.28
CA ASN A 83 15.81 -9.65 0.64
C ASN A 83 14.36 -10.13 0.82
N VAL A 84 13.83 -10.07 2.04
CA VAL A 84 12.44 -10.49 2.33
C VAL A 84 11.45 -9.54 1.67
N GLY A 85 11.76 -8.24 1.64
CA GLY A 85 10.92 -7.26 0.98
C GLY A 85 10.84 -7.44 -0.54
N ASP A 86 11.95 -7.78 -1.19
CA ASP A 86 12.00 -8.02 -2.64
C ASP A 86 11.21 -9.29 -2.98
N GLU A 87 11.40 -10.36 -2.21
CA GLU A 87 10.64 -11.61 -2.37
C GLU A 87 9.13 -11.40 -2.17
N LEU A 88 8.73 -10.62 -1.15
CA LEU A 88 7.32 -10.26 -0.93
C LEU A 88 6.75 -9.42 -2.07
N THR A 89 7.54 -8.50 -2.63
CA THR A 89 7.10 -7.64 -3.74
C THR A 89 6.89 -8.47 -5.01
N GLU A 90 7.82 -9.36 -5.33
CA GLU A 90 7.72 -10.27 -6.47
C GLU A 90 6.54 -11.23 -6.31
N ALA A 91 6.43 -11.88 -5.15
CA ALA A 91 5.34 -12.81 -4.85
C ALA A 91 3.97 -12.13 -4.88
N GLY A 92 3.85 -10.92 -4.31
CA GLY A 92 2.63 -10.12 -4.34
C GLY A 92 2.24 -9.71 -5.76
N GLY A 93 3.20 -9.22 -6.55
CA GLY A 93 2.98 -8.86 -7.95
C GLY A 93 2.55 -10.07 -8.80
N LEU A 94 3.21 -11.21 -8.62
CA LEU A 94 2.87 -12.45 -9.30
C LEU A 94 1.48 -12.95 -8.90
N ALA A 95 1.12 -12.89 -7.62
CA ALA A 95 -0.21 -13.28 -7.14
C ALA A 95 -1.31 -12.46 -7.81
N ILE A 96 -1.17 -11.13 -7.88
CA ILE A 96 -2.12 -10.26 -8.57
C ILE A 96 -2.25 -10.64 -10.05
N LEU A 97 -1.13 -10.82 -10.74
CA LEU A 97 -1.12 -11.14 -12.17
C LEU A 97 -1.79 -12.50 -12.44
N VAL A 98 -1.47 -13.53 -11.65
CA VAL A 98 -2.09 -14.85 -11.75
C VAL A 98 -3.59 -14.78 -11.45
N SER A 99 -4.00 -14.08 -10.39
CA SER A 99 -5.42 -13.88 -10.07
C SER A 99 -6.18 -13.20 -11.21
N LEU A 100 -5.60 -12.17 -11.83
CA LEU A 100 -6.18 -11.49 -12.99
C LEU A 100 -6.35 -12.44 -14.17
N ILE A 101 -5.32 -13.21 -14.53
CA ILE A 101 -5.41 -14.17 -15.65
C ILE A 101 -6.51 -15.21 -15.37
N CYS A 102 -6.56 -15.78 -14.17
CA CYS A 102 -7.60 -16.74 -13.77
C CYS A 102 -9.00 -16.14 -13.89
N ILE A 103 -9.18 -14.90 -13.44
CA ILE A 103 -10.43 -14.14 -13.58
C ILE A 103 -10.82 -13.96 -15.06
N LEU A 104 -9.87 -13.54 -15.92
CA LEU A 104 -10.12 -13.31 -17.34
C LEU A 104 -10.52 -14.61 -18.05
N ILE A 105 -9.84 -15.72 -17.73
CA ILE A 105 -10.19 -17.05 -18.25
C ILE A 105 -11.60 -17.44 -17.82
N TYR A 106 -11.93 -17.28 -16.53
CA TYR A 106 -13.25 -17.59 -16.00
C TYR A 106 -14.35 -16.80 -16.70
N VAL A 107 -14.20 -15.48 -16.82
CA VAL A 107 -15.16 -14.60 -17.50
C VAL A 107 -15.30 -14.98 -18.98
N SER A 108 -14.19 -15.26 -19.66
CA SER A 108 -14.19 -15.65 -21.07
C SER A 108 -14.90 -16.99 -21.32
N MET A 109 -14.80 -17.94 -20.41
CA MET A 109 -15.52 -19.22 -20.50
C MET A 109 -17.00 -19.09 -20.10
N ARG A 110 -17.32 -18.18 -19.17
CA ARG A 110 -18.67 -18.03 -18.60
C ARG A 110 -19.61 -17.22 -19.47
N PHE A 111 -19.10 -16.26 -20.26
CA PHE A 111 -19.88 -15.30 -21.04
C PHE A 111 -19.58 -15.35 -22.54
N GLU A 112 -20.48 -14.79 -23.36
CA GLU A 112 -20.21 -14.59 -24.79
C GLU A 112 -19.03 -13.62 -24.98
N TRP A 113 -18.21 -13.85 -25.99
CA TRP A 113 -16.99 -13.06 -26.28
C TRP A 113 -17.20 -11.55 -26.28
N ARG A 114 -18.37 -11.08 -26.71
CA ARG A 114 -18.73 -9.64 -26.71
C ARG A 114 -18.89 -9.07 -25.30
N LEU A 115 -19.49 -9.83 -24.39
CA LEU A 115 -19.66 -9.44 -22.98
C LEU A 115 -18.33 -9.61 -22.23
N ALA A 116 -17.62 -10.71 -22.48
CA ALA A 116 -16.32 -10.97 -21.85
C ALA A 116 -15.34 -9.81 -22.08
N ALA A 117 -15.18 -9.34 -23.33
CA ALA A 117 -14.33 -8.19 -23.64
C ALA A 117 -14.72 -6.91 -22.88
N GLY A 118 -16.02 -6.66 -22.68
CA GLY A 118 -16.51 -5.53 -21.90
C GLY A 118 -16.15 -5.64 -20.41
N ALA A 119 -16.30 -6.83 -19.82
CA ALA A 119 -15.87 -7.09 -18.43
C ALA A 119 -14.37 -6.93 -18.25
N VAL A 120 -13.55 -7.44 -19.18
CA VAL A 120 -12.09 -7.26 -19.15
C VAL A 120 -11.72 -5.78 -19.15
N MET A 121 -12.35 -4.99 -20.03
CA MET A 121 -12.07 -3.56 -20.14
C MET A 121 -12.49 -2.79 -18.88
N ALA A 122 -13.64 -3.11 -18.30
CA ALA A 122 -14.10 -2.51 -17.04
C ALA A 122 -13.13 -2.82 -15.89
N LEU A 123 -12.70 -4.08 -15.75
CA LEU A 123 -11.73 -4.50 -14.74
C LEU A 123 -10.37 -3.82 -14.92
N ALA A 124 -9.88 -3.74 -16.15
CA ALA A 124 -8.62 -3.06 -16.44
C ALA A 124 -8.69 -1.57 -16.08
N HIS A 125 -9.80 -0.91 -16.40
CA HIS A 125 -10.05 0.48 -16.04
C HIS A 125 -10.02 0.70 -14.53
N ASP A 126 -10.71 -0.13 -13.74
CA ASP A 126 -10.76 -0.02 -12.29
C ASP A 126 -9.36 -0.14 -11.66
N ILE A 127 -8.55 -1.09 -12.14
CA ILE A 127 -7.18 -1.30 -11.66
C ILE A 127 -6.26 -0.14 -12.04
N ILE A 128 -6.34 0.34 -13.28
CA ILE A 128 -5.49 1.45 -13.76
C ILE A 128 -5.81 2.73 -12.99
N ILE A 129 -7.09 3.04 -12.77
CA ILE A 129 -7.49 4.25 -12.03
C ILE A 129 -7.09 4.14 -10.56
N THR A 130 -7.34 3.01 -9.92
CA THR A 130 -6.97 2.83 -8.50
C THR A 130 -5.46 2.97 -8.31
N LEU A 131 -4.65 2.25 -9.09
CA LEU A 131 -3.19 2.39 -9.05
C LEU A 131 -2.71 3.80 -9.42
N GLY A 132 -3.36 4.45 -10.38
CA GLY A 132 -3.07 5.83 -10.77
C GLY A 132 -3.29 6.83 -9.64
N VAL A 133 -4.38 6.68 -8.87
CA VAL A 133 -4.66 7.50 -7.69
C VAL A 133 -3.63 7.25 -6.58
N PHE A 134 -3.28 5.99 -6.30
CA PHE A 134 -2.22 5.67 -5.32
C PHE A 134 -0.88 6.28 -5.73
N SER A 135 -0.51 6.17 -7.01
CA SER A 135 0.71 6.75 -7.56
C SER A 135 0.72 8.29 -7.48
N PHE A 136 -0.41 8.93 -7.81
CA PHE A 136 -0.55 10.38 -7.76
C PHE A 136 -0.45 10.93 -6.33
N LEU A 137 -1.08 10.25 -5.37
CA LEU A 137 -1.02 10.62 -3.95
C LEU A 137 0.28 10.18 -3.26
N GLN A 138 1.19 9.53 -3.97
CA GLN A 138 2.42 8.93 -3.43
C GLN A 138 2.15 8.05 -2.21
N ILE A 139 1.02 7.36 -2.20
CA ILE A 139 0.69 6.40 -1.16
C ILE A 139 1.51 5.15 -1.42
N GLU A 140 2.29 4.76 -0.43
CA GLU A 140 3.14 3.58 -0.51
C GLU A 140 2.28 2.31 -0.50
N VAL A 141 2.55 1.40 -1.44
CA VAL A 141 1.78 0.15 -1.61
C VAL A 141 2.44 -0.94 -0.77
N ASP A 142 1.74 -1.39 0.26
CA ASP A 142 2.11 -2.54 1.07
C ASP A 142 1.23 -3.77 0.73
N LEU A 143 1.51 -4.90 1.38
CA LEU A 143 0.73 -6.13 1.22
C LEU A 143 -0.74 -5.96 1.61
N THR A 144 -1.03 -5.06 2.56
CA THR A 144 -2.40 -4.75 2.98
C THR A 144 -3.19 -4.09 1.85
N ILE A 145 -2.57 -3.13 1.17
CA ILE A 145 -3.14 -2.45 0.01
C ILE A 145 -3.32 -3.43 -1.15
N VAL A 146 -2.35 -4.33 -1.38
CA VAL A 146 -2.49 -5.40 -2.38
C VAL A 146 -3.71 -6.27 -2.08
N ALA A 147 -3.91 -6.70 -0.84
CA ALA A 147 -5.08 -7.49 -0.44
C ALA A 147 -6.40 -6.71 -0.60
N ALA A 148 -6.39 -5.42 -0.27
CA ALA A 148 -7.54 -4.54 -0.46
C ALA A 148 -7.89 -4.37 -1.95
N LEU A 149 -6.89 -4.20 -2.82
CA LEU A 149 -7.08 -4.13 -4.27
C LEU A 149 -7.71 -5.40 -4.83
N LEU A 150 -7.21 -6.58 -4.44
CA LEU A 150 -7.79 -7.86 -4.83
C LEU A 150 -9.26 -7.99 -4.39
N THR A 151 -9.58 -7.47 -3.20
CA THR A 151 -10.95 -7.46 -2.66
C THR A 151 -11.87 -6.56 -3.50
N VAL A 152 -11.42 -5.36 -3.85
CA VAL A 152 -12.17 -4.42 -4.70
C VAL A 152 -12.41 -5.01 -6.09
N VAL A 153 -11.39 -5.64 -6.69
CA VAL A 153 -11.50 -6.33 -7.97
C VAL A 153 -12.56 -7.44 -7.90
N GLY A 154 -12.58 -8.22 -6.83
CA GLY A 154 -13.60 -9.26 -6.62
C GLY A 154 -15.03 -8.70 -6.56
N TYR A 155 -15.24 -7.58 -5.86
CA TYR A 155 -16.55 -6.92 -5.79
C TYR A 155 -17.00 -6.31 -7.12
N SER A 156 -16.12 -5.57 -7.80
CA SER A 156 -16.41 -4.98 -9.12
C SER A 156 -16.77 -6.05 -10.16
N LEU A 157 -16.03 -7.16 -10.12
CA LEU A 157 -16.30 -8.30 -10.98
C LEU A 157 -17.65 -8.95 -10.66
N ASN A 158 -17.95 -9.17 -9.38
CA ASN A 158 -19.22 -9.76 -8.97
C ASN A 158 -20.41 -8.93 -9.45
N ASP A 159 -20.33 -7.61 -9.36
CA ASP A 159 -21.38 -6.72 -9.88
C ASP A 159 -21.54 -6.88 -11.41
N THR A 160 -20.43 -6.89 -12.14
CA THR A 160 -20.41 -7.11 -13.60
C THR A 160 -21.07 -8.44 -13.98
N ILE A 161 -20.80 -9.52 -13.24
CA ILE A 161 -21.41 -10.85 -13.47
C ILE A 161 -22.92 -10.79 -13.29
N VAL A 162 -23.41 -10.20 -12.20
CA VAL A 162 -24.85 -10.13 -11.90
C VAL A 162 -25.58 -9.35 -12.99
N VAL A 163 -25.02 -8.23 -13.44
CA VAL A 163 -25.58 -7.44 -14.55
C VAL A 163 -25.60 -8.25 -15.84
N PHE A 164 -24.49 -8.92 -16.19
CA PHE A 164 -24.41 -9.69 -17.43
C PHE A 164 -25.33 -10.92 -17.44
N ASP A 165 -25.47 -11.59 -16.31
CA ASP A 165 -26.43 -12.68 -16.17
C ASP A 165 -27.87 -12.18 -16.33
N ARG A 166 -28.20 -11.01 -15.77
CA ARG A 166 -29.53 -10.39 -15.96
C ARG A 166 -29.79 -9.97 -17.41
N ILE A 167 -28.80 -9.42 -18.10
CA ILE A 167 -28.88 -9.14 -19.55
C ILE A 167 -29.20 -10.43 -20.31
N ARG A 168 -28.45 -11.51 -20.03
CA ARG A 168 -28.64 -12.81 -20.69
C ARG A 168 -30.03 -13.40 -20.43
N GLU A 169 -30.53 -13.29 -19.20
CA GLU A 169 -31.87 -13.77 -18.84
C GLU A 169 -32.97 -13.01 -19.61
N ASN A 170 -32.86 -11.68 -19.70
CA ASN A 170 -33.81 -10.86 -20.45
C ASN A 170 -33.81 -11.16 -21.95
N PHE A 171 -32.63 -11.37 -22.54
CA PHE A 171 -32.52 -11.78 -23.96
C PHE A 171 -33.18 -13.14 -24.23
N ARG A 172 -33.17 -14.08 -23.28
CA ARG A 172 -33.89 -15.36 -23.40
C ARG A 172 -35.40 -15.22 -23.26
N LYS A 173 -35.89 -14.29 -22.46
CA LYS A 173 -37.34 -14.04 -22.25
C LYS A 173 -37.99 -13.27 -23.41
N MET A 174 -37.21 -12.51 -24.17
CA MET A 174 -37.68 -11.72 -25.31
C MET A 174 -37.74 -12.49 -26.63
N ARG A 175 -37.32 -13.76 -26.65
CA ARG A 175 -37.28 -14.61 -27.84
C ARG A 175 -38.27 -15.76 -27.70
#